data_AF-A0A970IYJ0-F1
#
_entry.id   AF-A0A970IYJ0-F1
#
_cell.length_a   1.000
_cell.length_b   1.000
_cell.length_c   1.000
_cell.angle_alpha   90.00
_cell.angle_beta   90.00
_cell.angle_gamma   90.00
#
_symmetry.space_group_name_H-M   'P 1'
#
loop_
_entity.id
_entity.type
_entity.pdbx_description
1 polymer ?
#
loop_
_entity_poly.entity_id
_entity_poly.type
_entity_poly.pdbx_seq_one_letter_code
_entity_poly.pdbx_strand_id
1 'polypeptide(L)' 'MKKRFYAFVAIFFVYVAAAALGVFVFKIVPGATLLRLLAADLAATVFVWLWGVILRNSSVYDPYWSVAPPVIVIGLM' A
#
# COMPACT_ATOMS: atom_id res chain seq x y z
N MET A 1 23.38 1.49 13.39
CA MET A 1 23.13 1.60 11.94
C MET A 1 22.45 0.35 11.33
N LYS A 2 22.99 -0.87 11.51
CA LYS A 2 22.42 -2.10 10.93
C LYS A 2 20.93 -2.33 11.24
N LYS A 3 20.47 -2.09 12.48
CA LYS A 3 19.06 -2.24 12.89
C LYS A 3 18.08 -1.34 12.12
N ARG A 4 18.48 -0.09 11.82
CA ARG A 4 17.66 0.85 11.03
C ARG A 4 17.56 0.42 9.57
N PHE A 5 18.66 -0.08 9.01
CA PHE A 5 18.67 -0.63 7.66
C PHE A 5 17.68 -1.79 7.51
N TYR A 6 17.70 -2.78 8.42
CA TYR A 6 16.75 -3.88 8.39
C TYR A 6 15.30 -3.43 8.53
N ALA A 7 15.03 -2.40 9.34
CA ALA A 7 13.70 -1.81 9.44
C ALA A 7 13.26 -1.21 8.10
N PHE A 8 14.10 -0.42 7.43
CA PHE A 8 13.77 0.13 6.12
C PHE A 8 13.57 -0.93 5.05
N VAL A 9 14.37 -1.99 5.07
CA VAL A 9 14.20 -3.13 4.15
C VAL A 9 12.87 -3.84 4.41
N ALA A 10 12.49 -4.08 5.67
CA ALA A 10 11.20 -4.67 6.01
C ALA A 10 10.03 -3.78 5.52
N ILE A 11 10.10 -2.48 5.77
CA ILE A 11 9.10 -1.51 5.31
C ILE A 11 9.03 -1.50 3.77
N PHE A 12 10.16 -1.49 3.08
CA PHE A 12 10.21 -1.55 1.62
C PHE A 12 9.42 -2.76 1.08
N PHE A 13 9.63 -3.96 1.65
CA PHE A 13 8.89 -5.15 1.23
C PHE A 13 7.40 -5.08 1.55
N VAL A 14 7.00 -4.49 2.69
CA VAL A 14 5.58 -4.24 3.01
C VAL A 14 4.94 -3.36 1.92
N TYR A 15 5.60 -2.29 1.50
CA TYR A 15 5.07 -1.38 0.47
C TYR A 15 5.05 -2.01 -0.93
N VAL A 16 6.07 -2.79 -1.30
CA VAL A 16 6.07 -3.55 -2.57
C VAL A 16 4.92 -4.56 -2.59
N ALA A 17 4.68 -5.27 -1.48
CA ALA A 17 3.57 -6.20 -1.36
C ALA A 17 2.21 -5.49 -1.41
N ALA A 18 2.08 -4.33 -0.76
CA ALA A 18 0.86 -3.52 -0.81
C ALA A 18 0.54 -3.03 -2.23
N ALA A 19 1.55 -2.56 -2.97
CA ALA A 19 1.39 -2.15 -4.36
C ALA A 19 1.00 -3.33 -5.26
N ALA A 20 1.65 -4.49 -5.11
CA ALA A 20 1.31 -5.70 -5.85
C ALA A 20 -0.14 -6.15 -5.56
N LEU A 21 -0.56 -6.10 -4.29
CA LEU A 21 -1.93 -6.41 -3.88
C LEU A 21 -2.94 -5.42 -4.51
N GLY A 22 -2.67 -4.12 -4.46
CA GLY A 22 -3.51 -3.10 -5.09
C GLY A 22 -3.67 -3.35 -6.60
N VAL A 23 -2.56 -3.60 -7.31
CA VAL A 23 -2.60 -3.91 -8.75
C VAL A 23 -3.37 -5.21 -9.03
N PHE A 24 -3.18 -6.23 -8.20
CA PHE A 24 -3.92 -7.48 -8.32
C PHE A 24 -5.43 -7.25 -8.17
N VAL A 25 -5.86 -6.56 -7.10
CA VAL A 25 -7.26 -6.25 -6.82
C VAL A 25 -7.86 -5.41 -7.95
N PHE A 26 -7.14 -4.39 -8.43
CA PHE A 26 -7.58 -3.57 -9.56
C PHE A 26 -7.85 -4.40 -10.81
N LYS A 27 -7.03 -5.41 -11.10
CA LYS A 27 -7.16 -6.27 -12.28
C LYS A 27 -8.33 -7.27 -12.19
N ILE A 28 -8.63 -7.78 -11.00
CA ILE A 28 -9.67 -8.82 -10.82
C ILE A 28 -11.07 -8.26 -10.54
N VAL A 29 -11.17 -7.06 -9.94
CA VAL A 29 -12.46 -6.45 -9.64
C VAL A 29 -13.10 -5.94 -10.93
N PRO A 30 -14.32 -6.39 -11.29
CA PRO A 30 -15.03 -5.89 -12.45
C PRO A 30 -15.72 -4.54 -12.14
N GLY A 31 -16.11 -3.81 -13.19
CA GLY A 31 -16.89 -2.58 -13.07
C GLY A 31 -16.12 -1.32 -13.47
N ALA A 32 -16.67 -0.16 -13.10
CA ALA A 32 -16.11 1.14 -13.44
C ALA A 32 -14.71 1.34 -12.84
N THR A 33 -13.84 2.07 -13.54
CA THR A 33 -12.45 2.34 -13.12
C THR A 33 -12.37 2.88 -11.69
N LEU A 34 -13.26 3.81 -11.32
CA LEU A 34 -13.28 4.41 -9.98
C LEU A 34 -13.61 3.37 -8.88
N LEU A 35 -14.52 2.43 -9.16
CA LEU A 35 -14.85 1.35 -8.21
C LEU A 35 -13.67 0.39 -8.04
N ARG A 36 -12.98 0.07 -9.15
CA ARG A 36 -11.80 -0.80 -9.15
C ARG A 36 -10.64 -0.16 -8.38
N LEU A 37 -10.43 1.14 -8.56
CA LEU A 37 -9.45 1.93 -7.79
C LEU A 37 -9.79 1.95 -6.31
N LEU A 38 -11.05 2.22 -5.95
CA LEU A 38 -11.50 2.22 -4.56
C LEU A 38 -11.25 0.86 -3.90
N ALA A 39 -11.58 -0.25 -4.58
CA ALA A 39 -11.32 -1.58 -4.08
C ALA A 39 -9.83 -1.86 -3.90
N ALA A 40 -9.00 -1.46 -4.87
CA ALA A 40 -7.55 -1.61 -4.80
C ALA A 40 -6.92 -0.81 -3.65
N ASP A 41 -7.34 0.44 -3.47
CA ASP A 41 -6.84 1.32 -2.41
C ASP A 41 -7.27 0.84 -1.02
N LEU A 42 -8.51 0.37 -0.87
CA LEU A 42 -8.98 -0.22 0.39
C LEU A 42 -8.19 -1.50 0.73
N ALA A 43 -7.93 -2.36 -0.25
CA ALA A 43 -7.17 -3.59 -0.02
C ALA A 43 -5.72 -3.29 0.41
N ALA A 44 -5.05 -2.36 -0.29
CA ALA A 44 -3.70 -1.93 0.06
C ALA A 44 -3.66 -1.21 1.43
N THR A 45 -4.66 -0.39 1.74
CA THR A 45 -4.82 0.27 3.04
C THR A 45 -4.93 -0.74 4.18
N VAL A 46 -5.85 -1.72 4.06
CA VAL A 46 -6.02 -2.76 5.08
C VAL A 46 -4.73 -3.56 5.25
N PHE A 47 -4.03 -3.88 4.16
CA PHE A 47 -2.76 -4.59 4.20
C PHE A 47 -1.66 -3.83 4.97
N VAL A 48 -1.46 -2.54 4.67
CA VAL A 48 -0.45 -1.72 5.37
C VAL A 48 -0.84 -1.52 6.83
N TRP A 49 -2.11 -1.29 7.12
CA TRP A 49 -2.62 -1.19 8.48
C TRP A 49 -2.36 -2.46 9.30
N LEU A 50 -2.63 -3.66 8.74
CA LEU A 50 -2.33 -4.93 9.40
C LEU A 50 -0.85 -5.07 9.75
N TRP A 51 0.05 -4.68 8.85
CA TRP A 51 1.48 -4.67 9.14
C TRP A 51 1.87 -3.66 10.23
N GLY A 52 1.21 -2.50 10.29
CA GLY A 52 1.36 -1.55 11.39
C GLY A 52 0.97 -2.16 12.74
N VAL A 53 -0.11 -2.95 12.79
CA VAL A 53 -0.55 -3.68 13.99
C VAL A 53 0.47 -4.77 14.38
N ILE A 54 0.89 -5.61 13.42
CA ILE A 54 1.86 -6.70 13.64
C ILE A 54 3.20 -6.15 14.16
N LEU A 55 3.69 -5.07 13.54
CA LEU A 55 4.96 -4.42 13.91
C LEU A 55 4.82 -3.49 15.12
N ARG A 56 3.60 -3.30 15.64
CA ARG A 56 3.27 -2.38 16.73
C ARG A 56 3.81 -0.96 16.48
N ASN A 57 3.70 -0.51 15.24
CA ASN A 57 4.18 0.78 14.79
C ASN A 57 3.17 1.43 13.84
N SER A 58 2.45 2.43 14.34
CA SER A 58 1.46 3.18 13.55
C SER A 58 2.10 3.94 12.39
N SER A 59 3.36 4.36 12.51
CA SER A 59 4.06 5.10 11.46
C SER A 59 4.39 4.25 10.22
N VAL A 60 4.10 2.95 10.24
CA VAL A 60 4.09 2.13 9.02
C VAL A 60 3.05 2.64 8.03
N TYR A 61 1.97 3.28 8.50
CA TYR A 61 0.89 3.81 7.68
C TYR A 61 1.14 5.23 7.13
N ASP A 62 1.98 6.04 7.80
CA ASP A 62 2.20 7.44 7.44
C ASP A 62 2.70 7.64 5.99
N PRO A 63 3.66 6.85 5.46
CA PRO A 63 4.10 6.99 4.07
C PRO A 63 3.01 6.63 3.06
N TYR A 64 2.13 5.67 3.38
CA TYR A 64 1.05 5.24 2.50
C TYR A 64 0.12 6.39 2.15
N TRP A 65 -0.32 7.16 3.16
CA TRP A 65 -1.20 8.31 2.99
C TRP A 65 -0.65 9.40 2.07
N SER A 66 0.67 9.58 2.04
CA SER A 66 1.29 10.65 1.25
C SER A 66 1.70 10.17 -0.14
N VAL A 67 2.04 8.88 -0.30
CA VAL A 67 2.60 8.34 -1.55
C VAL A 67 1.51 7.72 -2.44
N ALA A 68 0.50 7.07 -1.88
CA ALA A 68 -0.53 6.41 -2.66
C ALA A 68 -1.33 7.39 -3.55
N PRO A 69 -1.80 8.57 -3.09
CA PRO A 69 -2.61 9.45 -3.91
C PRO A 69 -1.89 9.96 -5.17
N PRO A 70 -0.65 10.50 -5.11
CA PRO A 70 0.08 10.88 -6.30
C PRO A 70 0.32 9.72 -7.27
N VAL A 71 0.64 8.52 -6.76
CA VAL A 71 0.87 7.33 -7.60
C VAL A 71 -0.41 6.91 -8.33
N ILE A 72 -1.55 6.93 -7.63
CA ILE A 72 -2.86 6.62 -8.23
C ILE A 72 -3.20 7.64 -9.32
N VAL A 73 -3.03 8.94 -9.04
CA VAL A 73 -3.32 10.00 -10.01
C VAL A 73 -2.45 9.85 -11.26
N ILE A 74 -1.13 9.66 -11.09
CA ILE A 74 -0.20 9.45 -12.21
C ILE A 74 -0.56 8.18 -13.00
N GLY A 75 -0.97 7.10 -12.32
CA GLY A 75 -1.36 5.85 -12.98
C GLY A 75 -2.68 5.91 -13.76
N LEU A 76 -3.45 6.99 -13.61
CA LEU A 76 -4.70 7.23 -14.35
C LEU A 76 -4.55 8.18 -15.53
N MET A 77 -3.41 8.89 -15.62
CA MET A 77 -3.05 9.74 -16.74
C MET A 77 -2.45 8.90 -17.87
#